data_AF-A0A6L7WVQ1-F1
#
_entry.id   AF-A0A6L7WVQ1-F1
#
_cell.length_a   1.000
_cell.length_b   1.000
_cell.length_c   1.000
_cell.angle_alpha   90.00
_cell.angle_beta   90.00
_cell.angle_gamma   90.00
#
_symmetry.space_group_name_H-M   'P 1'
#
loop_
_entity.id
_entity.type
_entity.pdbx_description
1 polymer ?
#
loop_
_entity_poly.entity_id
_entity_poly.type
_entity_poly.pdbx_seq_one_letter_code
_entity_poly.pdbx_strand_id
1 'polypeptide(L)'
;MAGSSRSIVDRSYTEVRRADQSSDVGPETVRLSDLRSEAAYVLLGDPGLGKSTAFTSEQEAQADMSIMIDARDFLVANPGRRQGWRNKTLFIDGLDEVRAGSSDARSALDRIRGQLEALDCPKFRISCREADWLGDNDRYRLEFVSQSSKLRVLRLEPLTDGQIEQILEDHPSVSDPGTFIESARERGVGGLLANPQTLNMLADVVGGGMQWPESRRGTFDQACRVMAREHNQEHEIGGRPPPLDELLQAAGHLCA
;
A
#
# COMPACT_ATOMS: atom_id res chain seq x y z
N MET A 1 -18.29 19.13 -0.23
CA MET A 1 -16.82 19.16 -0.08
C MET A 1 -16.26 18.57 -1.34
N ALA A 2 -15.56 19.37 -2.15
CA ALA A 2 -14.93 18.88 -3.37
C ALA A 2 -13.82 17.91 -2.94
N GLY A 3 -13.90 16.65 -3.36
CA GLY A 3 -12.82 15.70 -3.18
C GLY A 3 -11.57 16.28 -3.83
N SER A 4 -10.53 16.50 -3.05
CA SER A 4 -9.22 16.87 -3.59
C SER A 4 -8.80 15.77 -4.56
N SER A 5 -8.85 16.06 -5.86
CA SER A 5 -8.39 15.14 -6.91
C SER A 5 -6.88 15.07 -6.80
N ARG A 6 -6.38 14.18 -5.93
CA ARG A 6 -4.95 13.95 -5.75
C ARG A 6 -4.35 13.44 -7.06
N SER A 7 -3.25 14.03 -7.49
CA SER A 7 -2.55 13.67 -8.72
C SER A 7 -2.20 12.18 -8.75
N ILE A 8 -2.65 11.48 -9.79
CA ILE A 8 -2.25 10.09 -10.04
C ILE A 8 -0.97 10.14 -10.88
N VAL A 9 0.16 9.82 -10.26
CA VAL A 9 1.46 9.71 -10.94
C VAL A 9 1.70 8.28 -11.43
N ASP A 10 2.39 8.13 -12.57
CA ASP A 10 2.83 6.82 -13.04
C ASP A 10 3.81 6.22 -12.03
N ARG A 11 3.59 4.97 -11.61
CA ARG A 11 4.38 4.32 -10.54
C ARG A 11 5.26 3.22 -11.13
N SER A 12 6.39 2.99 -10.49
CA SER A 12 7.32 1.93 -10.86
C SER A 12 7.20 0.73 -9.93
N TYR A 13 7.38 -0.46 -10.50
CA TYR A 13 7.26 -1.73 -9.79
C TYR A 13 8.46 -2.60 -10.15
N THR A 14 9.06 -3.27 -9.17
CA THR A 14 10.12 -4.25 -9.42
C THR A 14 9.64 -5.66 -9.10
N GLU A 15 10.08 -6.64 -9.89
CA GLU A 15 9.78 -8.03 -9.57
C GLU A 15 10.67 -8.58 -8.46
N VAL A 16 10.03 -9.13 -7.42
CA VAL A 16 10.68 -9.85 -6.33
C VAL A 16 10.96 -11.28 -6.80
N ARG A 17 12.22 -11.53 -7.16
CA ARG A 17 12.71 -12.85 -7.56
C ARG A 17 12.75 -13.78 -6.36
N ARG A 18 12.64 -15.09 -6.63
CA ARG A 18 12.86 -16.13 -5.62
C ARG A 18 14.33 -16.13 -5.19
N ALA A 19 14.58 -16.59 -3.96
CA ALA A 19 15.93 -16.64 -3.41
C ALA A 19 16.89 -17.51 -4.25
N ASP A 20 16.37 -18.52 -4.96
CA ASP A 20 17.13 -19.43 -5.84
C ASP A 20 17.41 -18.86 -7.25
N GLN A 21 16.84 -17.69 -7.59
CA GLN A 21 16.92 -17.07 -8.92
C GLN A 21 17.68 -15.74 -8.91
N SER A 22 18.54 -15.50 -7.91
CA SER A 22 19.39 -14.30 -7.89
C SER A 22 20.39 -14.35 -9.07
N SER A 23 20.18 -13.50 -10.06
CA SER A 23 21.12 -13.24 -11.15
C SER A 23 21.84 -11.91 -10.94
N ASP A 24 22.99 -11.73 -11.59
CA ASP A 24 23.78 -10.49 -11.59
C ASP A 24 23.11 -9.34 -12.37
N VAL A 25 21.94 -9.59 -12.95
CA VAL A 25 21.13 -8.59 -13.66
C VAL A 25 20.22 -7.91 -12.65
N GLY A 26 20.22 -6.57 -12.65
CA GLY A 26 19.39 -5.75 -11.77
C GLY A 26 17.88 -6.11 -11.78
N PRO A 27 17.12 -5.60 -10.79
CA PRO A 27 15.69 -5.84 -10.70
C PRO A 27 15.00 -5.35 -11.98
N GLU A 28 14.11 -6.19 -12.52
CA GLU A 28 13.34 -5.85 -13.72
C GLU A 28 12.19 -4.92 -13.32
N THR A 29 12.12 -3.75 -13.96
CA THR A 29 11.00 -2.82 -13.80
C THR A 29 9.84 -3.27 -14.67
N VAL A 30 8.64 -3.33 -14.09
CA VAL A 30 7.44 -3.87 -14.70
C VAL A 30 6.29 -2.86 -14.57
N ARG A 31 5.39 -2.79 -15.55
CA ARG A 31 4.13 -2.05 -15.44
C ARG A 31 2.98 -2.98 -15.13
N LEU A 32 2.05 -2.56 -14.27
CA LEU A 32 0.86 -3.38 -13.96
C LEU A 32 -0.01 -3.65 -15.21
N SER A 33 -0.04 -2.71 -16.15
CA SER A 33 -0.73 -2.86 -17.43
C SER A 33 -0.27 -4.09 -18.23
N ASP A 34 1.01 -4.44 -18.10
CA ASP A 34 1.61 -5.56 -18.84
C ASP A 34 1.26 -6.90 -18.17
N LEU A 35 0.75 -6.85 -16.93
CA LEU A 35 0.40 -8.00 -16.10
C LEU A 35 -1.09 -8.32 -16.10
N ARG A 36 -1.90 -7.63 -16.91
CA ARG A 36 -3.35 -7.85 -16.97
C ARG A 36 -3.72 -9.25 -17.45
N SER A 37 -2.87 -9.85 -18.29
CA SER A 37 -3.04 -11.23 -18.78
C SER A 37 -2.69 -12.28 -17.74
N GLU A 38 -1.81 -11.98 -16.78
CA GLU A 38 -1.31 -12.92 -15.78
C GLU A 38 -2.43 -13.53 -14.94
N ALA A 39 -2.26 -14.79 -14.54
CA ALA A 39 -3.26 -15.44 -13.69
C ALA A 39 -3.28 -14.82 -12.29
N ALA A 40 -2.11 -14.58 -11.70
CA ALA A 40 -2.00 -14.05 -10.36
C ALA A 40 -0.73 -13.23 -10.11
N TYR A 41 -0.85 -12.17 -9.30
CA TYR A 41 0.30 -11.50 -8.70
C TYR A 41 0.02 -10.99 -7.28
N VAL A 42 1.09 -10.79 -6.51
CA VAL A 42 1.07 -10.07 -5.22
C VAL A 42 1.77 -8.72 -5.41
N LEU A 43 1.18 -7.65 -4.86
CA LEU A 43 1.77 -6.32 -4.81
C LEU A 43 2.19 -5.99 -3.38
N LEU A 44 3.49 -5.92 -3.15
CA LEU A 44 4.11 -5.55 -1.89
C LEU A 44 4.43 -4.07 -1.85
N GLY A 45 4.46 -3.51 -0.65
CA GLY A 45 4.91 -2.16 -0.40
C GLY A 45 4.52 -1.69 0.98
N ASP A 46 5.22 -0.68 1.49
CA ASP A 46 4.98 -0.14 2.82
C ASP A 46 3.56 0.46 2.98
N PRO A 47 3.10 0.66 4.23
CA PRO A 47 1.89 1.42 4.51
C PRO A 47 1.94 2.80 3.83
N GLY A 48 0.84 3.21 3.19
CA GLY A 48 0.76 4.52 2.53
C GLY A 48 1.47 4.65 1.18
N LEU A 49 2.18 3.61 0.71
CA LEU A 49 2.98 3.68 -0.52
C LEU A 49 2.15 3.77 -1.81
N GLY A 50 0.83 3.51 -1.72
CA GLY A 50 -0.14 3.64 -2.81
C GLY A 50 -0.65 2.33 -3.42
N LYS A 51 -0.54 1.19 -2.71
CA LYS A 51 -1.01 -0.13 -3.20
C LYS A 51 -2.49 -0.12 -3.58
N SER A 52 -3.36 0.36 -2.69
CA SER A 52 -4.80 0.48 -2.92
C SER A 52 -5.11 1.39 -4.12
N THR A 53 -4.41 2.52 -4.23
CA THR A 53 -4.54 3.43 -5.38
C THR A 53 -4.15 2.76 -6.70
N ALA A 54 -3.06 1.98 -6.71
CA ALA A 54 -2.63 1.22 -7.89
C ALA A 54 -3.69 0.17 -8.30
N PHE A 55 -4.28 -0.53 -7.33
CA PHE A 55 -5.35 -1.50 -7.58
C PHE A 55 -6.63 -0.82 -8.09
N THR A 56 -7.05 0.29 -7.49
CA THR A 56 -8.20 1.08 -7.98
C THR A 56 -7.99 1.52 -9.42
N SER A 57 -6.82 2.06 -9.76
CA SER A 57 -6.51 2.49 -11.13
C SER A 57 -6.55 1.33 -12.13
N GLU A 58 -6.00 0.16 -11.78
CA GLU A 58 -6.07 -1.03 -12.64
C GLU A 58 -7.49 -1.59 -12.74
N GLN A 59 -8.28 -1.53 -11.67
CA GLN A 59 -9.69 -1.93 -11.68
C GLN A 59 -10.50 -1.01 -12.60
N GLU A 60 -10.32 0.30 -12.52
CA GLU A 60 -10.96 1.28 -13.39
C GLU A 60 -10.60 1.05 -14.86
N ALA A 61 -9.32 0.78 -15.15
CA ALA A 61 -8.85 0.49 -16.50
C ALA A 61 -9.39 -0.82 -17.08
N GLN A 62 -9.78 -1.78 -16.23
CA GLN A 62 -10.37 -3.06 -16.64
C GLN A 62 -11.91 -3.09 -16.56
N ALA A 63 -12.52 -2.03 -16.04
CA ALA A 63 -13.97 -1.86 -15.89
C ALA A 63 -14.65 -3.14 -15.35
N ASP A 64 -15.70 -3.61 -16.04
CA ASP A 64 -16.52 -4.75 -15.64
C ASP A 64 -15.79 -6.10 -15.65
N MET A 65 -14.55 -6.18 -16.14
CA MET A 65 -13.76 -7.43 -16.10
C MET A 65 -13.07 -7.65 -14.75
N SER A 66 -13.14 -6.68 -13.84
CA SER A 66 -12.48 -6.74 -12.55
C SER A 66 -13.37 -6.25 -11.40
N ILE A 67 -12.90 -6.48 -10.18
CA ILE A 67 -13.52 -5.96 -8.97
C ILE A 67 -12.47 -5.78 -7.87
N MET A 68 -12.57 -4.67 -7.14
CA MET A 68 -11.79 -4.40 -5.93
C MET A 68 -12.57 -4.86 -4.70
N ILE A 69 -11.90 -5.57 -3.79
CA ILE A 69 -12.49 -6.18 -2.60
C ILE A 69 -11.47 -6.05 -1.46
N ASP A 70 -11.89 -5.58 -0.30
CA ASP A 70 -11.04 -5.64 0.90
C ASP A 70 -10.83 -7.11 1.34
N ALA A 71 -9.63 -7.45 1.83
CA ALA A 71 -9.30 -8.81 2.24
C ALA A 71 -10.20 -9.32 3.38
N ARG A 72 -10.59 -8.47 4.34
CA ARG A 72 -11.54 -8.80 5.41
C ARG A 72 -12.91 -9.13 4.82
N ASP A 73 -13.40 -8.29 3.91
CA ASP A 73 -14.68 -8.50 3.23
C ASP A 73 -14.69 -9.76 2.37
N PHE A 74 -13.60 -10.02 1.67
CA PHE A 74 -13.40 -11.25 0.89
C PHE A 74 -13.49 -12.49 1.78
N LEU A 75 -12.88 -12.45 2.98
CA LEU A 75 -12.87 -13.57 3.90
C LEU A 75 -14.23 -13.87 4.55
N VAL A 76 -15.06 -12.86 4.79
CA VAL A 76 -16.40 -13.03 5.40
C VAL A 76 -17.50 -13.26 4.37
N ALA A 77 -17.22 -13.01 3.09
CA ALA A 77 -18.17 -13.23 2.01
C ALA A 77 -18.55 -14.71 1.89
N ASN A 78 -19.79 -14.95 1.45
CA ASN A 78 -20.26 -16.28 1.06
C ASN A 78 -20.07 -16.45 -0.46
N PRO A 79 -19.15 -17.33 -0.93
CA PRO A 79 -18.93 -17.59 -2.36
C PRO A 79 -20.18 -17.91 -3.15
N GLY A 80 -21.11 -18.68 -2.56
CA GLY A 80 -22.35 -19.08 -3.22
C GLY A 80 -23.26 -17.90 -3.58
N ARG A 81 -23.12 -16.77 -2.87
CA ARG A 81 -23.84 -15.51 -3.14
C ARG A 81 -23.02 -14.50 -3.96
N ARG A 82 -21.80 -14.85 -4.34
CA ARG A 82 -20.85 -13.98 -5.06
C ARG A 82 -20.46 -14.57 -6.41
N GLN A 83 -21.43 -15.17 -7.11
CA GLN A 83 -21.20 -15.80 -8.42
C GLN A 83 -20.60 -14.84 -9.46
N GLY A 84 -20.89 -13.53 -9.36
CA GLY A 84 -20.30 -12.50 -10.20
C GLY A 84 -18.78 -12.31 -10.04
N TRP A 85 -18.15 -12.92 -9.04
CA TRP A 85 -16.70 -12.87 -8.82
C TRP A 85 -15.93 -13.93 -9.64
N ARG A 86 -16.55 -15.07 -9.98
CA ARG A 86 -15.86 -16.21 -10.62
C ARG A 86 -15.23 -15.86 -11.98
N ASN A 87 -15.84 -14.95 -12.74
CA ASN A 87 -15.41 -14.58 -14.08
C ASN A 87 -14.70 -13.21 -14.13
N LYS A 88 -14.29 -12.67 -12.98
CA LYS A 88 -13.61 -11.38 -12.87
C LYS A 88 -12.18 -11.56 -12.37
N THR A 89 -11.32 -10.59 -12.68
CA THR A 89 -10.07 -10.42 -11.94
C THR A 89 -10.37 -9.80 -10.58
N LEU A 90 -10.01 -10.50 -9.50
CA LEU A 90 -10.21 -10.03 -8.13
C LEU A 90 -8.99 -9.24 -7.67
N PHE A 91 -9.16 -7.98 -7.31
CA PHE A 91 -8.16 -7.18 -6.60
C PHE A 91 -8.50 -7.22 -5.12
N ILE A 92 -7.75 -8.02 -4.35
CA ILE A 92 -7.94 -8.26 -2.93
C ILE A 92 -6.94 -7.39 -2.17
N ASP A 93 -7.42 -6.36 -1.48
CA ASP A 93 -6.58 -5.35 -0.83
C ASP A 93 -6.40 -5.63 0.66
N GLY A 94 -5.18 -5.59 1.17
CA GLY A 94 -4.90 -5.61 2.62
C GLY A 94 -4.77 -7.00 3.24
N LEU A 95 -3.98 -7.91 2.66
CA LEU A 95 -3.67 -9.20 3.32
C LEU A 95 -3.07 -9.00 4.73
N ASP A 96 -2.27 -7.96 4.93
CA ASP A 96 -1.68 -7.59 6.22
C ASP A 96 -2.74 -7.27 7.29
N GLU A 97 -3.86 -6.64 6.91
CA GLU A 97 -4.91 -6.23 7.85
C GLU A 97 -5.65 -7.44 8.46
N VAL A 98 -5.79 -8.53 7.70
CA VAL A 98 -6.39 -9.78 8.20
C VAL A 98 -5.37 -10.67 8.93
N ARG A 99 -4.07 -10.45 8.72
CA ARG A 99 -2.99 -11.12 9.47
C ARG A 99 -2.82 -10.53 10.87
N ALA A 100 -2.81 -9.20 10.98
CA ALA A 100 -2.68 -8.51 12.25
C ALA A 100 -3.79 -8.88 13.25
N GLY A 101 -4.99 -9.20 12.75
CA GLY A 101 -6.13 -9.65 13.56
C GLY A 101 -6.20 -11.15 13.85
N SER A 102 -5.26 -11.97 13.39
CA SER A 102 -5.28 -13.43 13.55
C SER A 102 -4.21 -13.93 14.53
N SER A 103 -4.54 -14.96 15.31
CA SER A 103 -3.59 -15.65 16.19
C SER A 103 -2.58 -16.54 15.44
N ASP A 104 -2.88 -16.91 14.18
CA ASP A 104 -1.95 -17.59 13.28
C ASP A 104 -1.94 -16.88 11.92
N ALA A 105 -0.84 -16.21 11.60
CA ALA A 105 -0.65 -15.49 10.33
C ALA A 105 -0.87 -16.40 9.09
N ARG A 106 -0.62 -17.71 9.19
CA ARG A 106 -0.83 -18.67 8.09
C ARG A 106 -2.31 -18.91 7.83
N SER A 107 -3.15 -18.83 8.87
CA SER A 107 -4.59 -19.08 8.75
C SER A 107 -5.29 -18.04 7.86
N ALA A 108 -4.81 -16.79 7.84
CA ALA A 108 -5.38 -15.74 7.00
C ALA A 108 -5.23 -16.09 5.51
N LEU A 109 -4.01 -16.47 5.10
CA LEU A 109 -3.74 -16.85 3.71
C LEU A 109 -4.49 -18.14 3.32
N ASP A 110 -4.53 -19.12 4.21
CA ASP A 110 -5.25 -20.38 3.94
C ASP A 110 -6.76 -20.15 3.77
N ARG A 111 -7.35 -19.20 4.50
CA ARG A 111 -8.76 -18.81 4.30
C ARG A 111 -8.98 -18.07 2.97
N ILE A 112 -8.06 -17.19 2.56
CA ILE A 112 -8.12 -16.56 1.23
C ILE A 112 -8.08 -17.62 0.13
N ARG A 113 -7.16 -18.60 0.26
CA ARG A 113 -7.05 -19.71 -0.68
C ARG A 113 -8.35 -20.52 -0.77
N GLY A 114 -8.95 -20.87 0.36
CA GLY A 114 -10.24 -21.57 0.37
C GLY A 114 -11.38 -20.78 -0.29
N GLN A 115 -11.40 -19.46 -0.13
CA GLN A 115 -12.36 -18.58 -0.83
C GLN A 115 -12.11 -18.56 -2.34
N LEU A 116 -10.85 -18.47 -2.78
CA LEU A 116 -10.47 -18.52 -4.20
C LEU A 116 -10.84 -19.87 -4.84
N GLU A 117 -10.54 -20.98 -4.17
CA GLU A 117 -10.91 -22.34 -4.62
C GLU A 117 -12.43 -22.49 -4.74
N ALA A 118 -13.18 -22.00 -3.75
CA ALA A 118 -14.64 -22.02 -3.78
C ALA A 118 -15.24 -21.21 -4.93
N LEU A 119 -14.48 -20.29 -5.54
CA LEU A 119 -14.84 -19.47 -6.69
C LEU A 119 -14.26 -20.01 -8.03
N ASP A 120 -13.79 -21.26 -8.06
CA ASP A 120 -13.12 -21.89 -9.21
C ASP A 120 -11.81 -21.20 -9.62
N CYS A 121 -11.06 -20.69 -8.65
CA CYS A 121 -9.74 -20.09 -8.84
C CYS A 121 -9.73 -18.97 -9.91
N PRO A 122 -10.46 -17.86 -9.71
CA PRO A 122 -10.44 -16.73 -10.64
C PRO A 122 -9.04 -16.11 -10.73
N LYS A 123 -8.80 -15.26 -11.73
CA LYS A 123 -7.59 -14.40 -11.70
C LYS A 123 -7.64 -13.52 -10.46
N PHE A 124 -6.54 -13.40 -9.75
CA PHE A 124 -6.50 -12.63 -8.51
C PHE A 124 -5.23 -11.80 -8.37
N ARG A 125 -5.33 -10.68 -7.67
CA ARG A 125 -4.26 -9.77 -7.27
C ARG A 125 -4.40 -9.56 -5.77
N ILE A 126 -3.31 -9.69 -5.02
CA ILE A 126 -3.35 -9.48 -3.56
C ILE A 126 -2.37 -8.37 -3.19
N SER A 127 -2.79 -7.38 -2.42
CA SER A 127 -1.85 -6.41 -1.84
C SER A 127 -1.44 -6.85 -0.44
N CYS A 128 -0.20 -6.55 -0.05
CA CYS A 128 0.32 -6.84 1.28
C CYS A 128 1.42 -5.84 1.65
N ARG A 129 1.65 -5.62 2.95
CA ARG A 129 2.89 -5.00 3.42
C ARG A 129 4.09 -5.92 3.15
N GLU A 130 5.23 -5.34 2.82
CA GLU A 130 6.45 -6.11 2.56
C GLU A 130 6.92 -6.86 3.82
N ALA A 131 6.83 -6.22 4.99
CA ALA A 131 7.16 -6.83 6.28
C ALA A 131 6.26 -8.02 6.67
N ASP A 132 5.03 -8.06 6.16
CA ASP A 132 4.04 -9.11 6.47
C ASP A 132 4.05 -10.26 5.46
N TRP A 133 4.89 -10.20 4.42
CA TRP A 133 5.02 -11.24 3.40
C TRP A 133 6.00 -12.35 3.84
N LEU A 134 5.54 -13.61 3.95
CA LEU A 134 6.37 -14.74 4.40
C LEU A 134 7.21 -15.38 3.27
N GLY A 135 7.53 -14.61 2.24
CA GLY A 135 8.43 -15.03 1.16
C GLY A 135 7.90 -16.22 0.36
N ASP A 136 8.80 -17.18 0.08
CA ASP A 136 8.49 -18.33 -0.78
C ASP A 136 7.40 -19.26 -0.22
N ASN A 137 7.12 -19.23 1.09
CA ASN A 137 6.02 -20.03 1.67
C ASN A 137 4.67 -19.53 1.17
N ASP A 138 4.43 -18.22 1.26
CA ASP A 138 3.19 -17.60 0.81
C ASP A 138 3.07 -17.71 -0.71
N ARG A 139 4.19 -17.52 -1.44
CA ARG A 139 4.26 -17.70 -2.89
C ARG A 139 3.79 -19.09 -3.32
N TYR A 140 4.41 -20.13 -2.77
CA TYR A 140 4.09 -21.52 -3.09
C TYR A 140 2.62 -21.85 -2.82
N ARG A 141 2.07 -21.38 -1.69
CA ARG A 141 0.66 -21.61 -1.35
C ARG A 141 -0.32 -20.95 -2.32
N LEU A 142 -0.02 -19.73 -2.76
CA LEU A 142 -0.85 -19.00 -3.72
C LEU A 142 -0.74 -19.56 -5.15
N GLU A 143 0.38 -20.17 -5.51
CA GLU A 143 0.52 -20.85 -6.81
C GLU A 143 -0.50 -22.00 -6.98
N PHE A 144 -0.88 -22.70 -5.91
CA PHE A 144 -1.91 -23.76 -5.99
C PHE A 144 -3.30 -23.27 -6.39
N VAL A 145 -3.62 -22.01 -6.09
CA VAL A 145 -4.92 -21.42 -6.41
C VAL A 145 -4.85 -20.50 -7.63
N SER A 146 -3.69 -20.43 -8.29
CA SER A 146 -3.49 -19.71 -9.53
C SER A 146 -3.77 -20.61 -10.73
N GLN A 147 -4.55 -20.11 -11.70
CA GLN A 147 -4.92 -20.85 -12.91
C GLN A 147 -3.71 -21.33 -13.74
N SER A 148 -2.59 -20.62 -13.68
CA SER A 148 -1.36 -20.97 -14.40
C SER A 148 -0.33 -21.69 -13.55
N SER A 149 -0.64 -21.97 -12.27
CA SER A 149 0.31 -22.45 -11.26
C SER A 149 1.55 -21.57 -11.11
N LYS A 150 1.43 -20.29 -11.47
CA LYS A 150 2.50 -19.28 -11.33
C LYS A 150 1.97 -18.07 -10.55
N LEU A 151 2.86 -17.45 -9.77
CA LEU A 151 2.60 -16.21 -9.05
C LEU A 151 3.77 -15.24 -9.21
N ARG A 152 3.48 -14.08 -9.78
CA ARG A 152 4.43 -12.95 -9.76
C ARG A 152 4.32 -12.22 -8.43
N VAL A 153 5.46 -11.75 -7.91
CA VAL A 153 5.50 -10.93 -6.69
C VAL A 153 6.18 -9.64 -7.08
N LEU A 154 5.50 -8.53 -6.87
CA LEU A 154 5.95 -7.21 -7.26
C LEU A 154 6.15 -6.38 -6.01
N ARG A 155 7.11 -5.47 -6.04
CA ARG A 155 7.25 -4.41 -5.05
C ARG A 155 6.94 -3.09 -5.71
N LEU A 156 6.05 -2.31 -5.10
CA LEU A 156 5.81 -0.92 -5.43
C LEU A 156 7.00 -0.10 -4.94
N GLU A 157 7.64 0.65 -5.83
CA GLU A 157 8.81 1.45 -5.48
C GLU A 157 8.39 2.79 -4.83
N PRO A 158 9.27 3.40 -4.01
CA PRO A 158 9.07 4.75 -3.50
C PRO A 158 8.88 5.78 -4.63
N LEU A 159 8.31 6.94 -4.30
CA LEU A 159 8.24 8.07 -5.23
C LEU A 159 9.64 8.51 -5.66
N THR A 160 9.80 8.76 -6.94
CA THR A 160 10.98 9.43 -7.48
C THR A 160 10.89 10.94 -7.25
N ASP A 161 12.02 11.64 -7.29
CA ASP A 161 12.05 13.11 -7.15
C ASP A 161 11.08 13.81 -8.11
N GLY A 162 11.01 13.39 -9.38
CA GLY A 162 10.06 13.95 -10.35
C GLY A 162 8.59 13.66 -10.03
N GLN A 163 8.29 12.50 -9.44
CA GLN A 163 6.93 12.18 -8.99
C GLN A 163 6.55 12.99 -7.73
N ILE A 164 7.50 13.24 -6.84
CA ILE A 164 7.31 14.10 -5.67
C ILE A 164 6.97 15.52 -6.12
N GLU A 165 7.75 16.07 -7.05
CA GLU A 165 7.54 17.39 -7.62
C GLU A 165 6.14 17.49 -8.27
N GLN A 166 5.77 16.54 -9.12
CA GLN A 166 4.45 16.51 -9.77
C GLN A 166 3.29 16.46 -8.75
N ILE A 167 3.40 15.64 -7.69
CA ILE A 167 2.36 15.59 -6.64
C ILE A 167 2.23 16.94 -5.92
N LEU A 168 3.36 17.62 -5.66
CA LEU A 168 3.39 18.90 -4.97
C LEU A 168 2.91 20.06 -5.85
N GLU A 169 3.19 20.05 -7.15
CA GLU A 169 2.67 21.03 -8.12
C GLU A 169 1.14 21.03 -8.15
N ASP A 170 0.53 19.86 -8.07
CA ASP A 170 -0.93 19.69 -8.03
C ASP A 170 -1.52 19.89 -6.62
N HIS A 171 -0.69 20.10 -5.60
CA HIS A 171 -1.13 20.18 -4.21
C HIS A 171 -1.63 21.60 -3.86
N PRO A 172 -2.89 21.78 -3.43
CA PRO A 172 -3.50 23.12 -3.28
C PRO A 172 -2.83 23.99 -2.21
N SER A 173 -2.19 23.35 -1.23
CA SER A 173 -1.52 24.03 -0.11
C SER A 173 -0.05 24.37 -0.38
N VAL A 174 0.54 23.91 -1.49
CA VAL A 174 1.97 24.09 -1.76
C VAL A 174 2.14 25.05 -2.93
N SER A 175 2.67 26.24 -2.65
CA SER A 175 2.90 27.28 -3.68
C SER A 175 4.23 27.15 -4.40
N ASP A 176 5.21 26.48 -3.79
CA ASP A 176 6.56 26.29 -4.32
C ASP A 176 7.07 24.89 -3.94
N PRO A 177 6.90 23.90 -4.85
CA PRO A 177 7.36 22.53 -4.65
C PRO A 177 8.87 22.42 -4.40
N GLY A 178 9.69 23.20 -5.11
CA GLY A 178 11.14 23.17 -4.99
C GLY A 178 11.59 23.59 -3.59
N THR A 179 11.11 24.75 -3.14
CA THR A 179 11.40 25.25 -1.77
C THR A 179 10.90 24.28 -0.69
N PHE A 180 9.74 23.63 -0.91
CA PHE A 180 9.21 22.63 0.01
C PHE A 180 10.14 21.40 0.13
N ILE A 181 10.57 20.84 -1.02
CA ILE A 181 11.46 19.68 -1.07
C ILE A 181 12.81 19.99 -0.43
N GLU A 182 13.41 21.14 -0.74
CA GLU A 182 14.66 21.59 -0.13
C GLU A 182 14.52 21.74 1.38
N SER A 183 13.46 22.41 1.83
CA SER A 183 13.18 22.61 3.26
C SER A 183 13.06 21.29 4.03
N ALA A 184 12.41 20.29 3.45
CA ALA A 184 12.27 18.96 4.03
C ALA A 184 13.62 18.21 4.10
N ARG A 185 14.45 18.33 3.05
CA ARG A 185 15.79 17.71 2.98
C ARG A 185 16.74 18.32 4.02
N GLU A 186 16.82 19.64 4.10
CA GLU A 186 17.64 20.36 5.10
C GLU A 186 17.28 19.99 6.54
N ARG A 187 15.99 19.76 6.80
CA ARG A 187 15.46 19.37 8.11
C ARG A 187 15.54 17.87 8.37
N GLY A 188 16.09 17.09 7.44
CA GLY A 188 16.36 15.66 7.60
C GLY A 188 15.13 14.77 7.50
N VAL A 189 14.01 15.27 6.97
CA VAL A 189 12.77 14.53 6.73
C VAL A 189 12.50 14.25 5.25
N GLY A 190 13.48 14.55 4.37
CA GLY A 190 13.35 14.33 2.92
C GLY A 190 13.00 12.88 2.54
N GLY A 191 13.44 11.89 3.30
CA GLY A 191 13.08 10.48 3.07
C GLY A 191 11.58 10.19 3.22
N LEU A 192 10.85 11.01 3.99
CA LEU A 192 9.39 10.90 4.13
C LEU A 192 8.66 11.36 2.87
N LEU A 193 9.30 12.14 1.99
CA LEU A 193 8.65 12.59 0.77
C LEU A 193 8.48 11.46 -0.26
N ALA A 194 9.29 10.40 -0.13
CA ALA A 194 9.24 9.25 -1.04
C ALA A 194 8.01 8.35 -0.82
N ASN A 195 7.21 8.59 0.21
CA ASN A 195 5.95 7.89 0.44
C ASN A 195 4.77 8.87 0.22
N PRO A 196 3.81 8.56 -0.68
CA PRO A 196 2.71 9.47 -1.02
C PRO A 196 1.88 9.92 0.18
N GLN A 197 1.61 9.04 1.14
CA GLN A 197 0.82 9.39 2.30
C GLN A 197 1.55 10.44 3.16
N THR A 198 2.82 10.19 3.47
CA THR A 198 3.64 11.11 4.28
C THR A 198 3.94 12.41 3.54
N LEU A 199 4.13 12.37 2.22
CA LEU A 199 4.24 13.57 1.39
C LEU A 199 3.00 14.46 1.50
N ASN A 200 1.81 13.91 1.24
CA ASN A 200 0.55 14.67 1.32
C ASN A 200 0.32 15.19 2.74
N MET A 201 0.56 14.38 3.77
CA MET A 201 0.42 14.82 5.17
C MET A 201 1.33 16.01 5.51
N LEU A 202 2.59 15.99 5.09
CA LEU A 202 3.51 17.10 5.31
C LEU A 202 3.10 18.34 4.50
N ALA A 203 2.66 18.15 3.25
CA ALA A 203 2.17 19.22 2.39
C ALA A 203 0.92 19.90 2.94
N ASP A 204 -0.06 19.14 3.44
CA ASP A 204 -1.28 19.65 4.08
C ASP A 204 -0.96 20.50 5.32
N VAL A 205 -0.02 20.03 6.15
CA VAL A 205 0.31 20.67 7.42
C VAL A 205 1.13 21.93 7.22
N VAL A 206 2.22 21.83 6.44
CA VAL A 206 3.13 22.96 6.23
C VAL A 206 2.53 23.96 5.24
N GLY A 207 1.92 23.46 4.17
CA GLY A 207 1.25 24.30 3.18
C GLY A 207 -0.01 24.97 3.71
N GLY A 208 -0.70 24.35 4.69
CA GLY A 208 -1.89 24.90 5.35
C GLY A 208 -1.64 26.09 6.29
N GLY A 209 -0.43 26.65 6.29
CA GLY A 209 -0.05 27.85 7.04
C GLY A 209 0.79 27.61 8.29
N MET A 210 1.12 26.36 8.63
CA MET A 210 2.17 26.11 9.62
C MET A 210 3.53 26.23 8.95
N GLN A 211 4.40 27.10 9.46
CA GLN A 211 5.78 27.13 8.99
C GLN A 211 6.51 25.84 9.39
N TRP A 212 7.50 25.46 8.58
CA TRP A 212 8.43 24.42 8.97
C TRP A 212 9.05 24.76 10.34
N PRO A 213 9.13 23.80 11.29
CA PRO A 213 9.85 24.04 12.54
C PRO A 213 11.30 24.46 12.30
N GLU A 214 11.82 25.29 13.21
CA GLU A 214 13.20 25.80 13.13
C GLU A 214 14.26 24.74 13.40
N SER A 215 13.88 23.61 14.03
CA SER A 215 14.81 22.53 14.36
C SER A 215 14.38 21.20 13.76
N ARG A 216 15.37 20.39 13.37
CA ARG A 216 15.18 18.99 12.96
C ARG A 216 14.32 18.21 13.96
N ARG A 217 14.62 18.32 15.26
CA ARG A 217 13.83 17.67 16.31
C ARG A 217 12.36 18.12 16.28
N GLY A 218 12.10 19.41 16.14
CA GLY A 218 10.74 19.94 16.01
C GLY A 218 10.03 19.42 14.77
N THR A 219 10.73 19.33 13.63
CA THR A 219 10.19 18.76 12.39
C THR A 219 9.82 17.28 12.55
N PHE A 220 10.68 16.50 13.20
CA PHE A 220 10.40 15.09 13.51
C PHE A 220 9.21 14.94 14.47
N ASP A 221 9.16 15.70 15.57
CA ASP A 221 8.03 15.65 16.52
C ASP A 221 6.70 15.98 15.83
N GLN A 222 6.70 17.02 15.00
CA GLN A 222 5.52 17.40 14.23
C GLN A 222 5.13 16.32 13.23
N ALA A 223 6.08 15.76 12.48
CA ALA A 223 5.81 14.67 11.55
C ALA A 223 5.21 13.45 12.27
N CYS A 224 5.78 13.06 13.42
CA CYS A 224 5.25 11.96 14.23
C CYS A 224 3.82 12.26 14.73
N ARG A 225 3.54 13.47 15.22
CA ARG A 225 2.19 13.87 15.63
C ARG A 225 1.19 13.81 14.48
N VAL A 226 1.61 14.15 13.27
CA VAL A 226 0.76 14.10 12.08
C VAL A 226 0.50 12.64 11.66
N MET A 227 1.52 11.79 11.63
CA MET A 227 1.39 10.37 11.31
C MET A 227 0.56 9.60 12.34
N ALA A 228 0.71 9.94 13.62
CA ALA A 228 0.00 9.28 14.71
C ALA A 228 -1.46 9.76 14.87
N ARG A 229 -1.88 10.81 14.15
CA ARG A 229 -3.31 11.06 13.93
C ARG A 229 -3.82 10.01 12.96
N GLU A 230 -4.46 8.98 13.50
CA GLU A 230 -4.97 7.83 12.75
C GLU A 230 -6.02 8.30 11.73
N HIS A 231 -5.80 8.03 10.45
CA HIS A 231 -6.74 8.34 9.36
C HIS A 231 -7.51 7.12 8.87
N ASN A 232 -7.29 5.95 9.48
CA ASN A 232 -7.99 4.71 9.13
C ASN A 232 -9.24 4.58 10.01
N GLN A 233 -10.41 4.93 9.46
CA GLN A 233 -11.69 4.91 10.19
C GLN A 233 -12.03 3.52 10.76
N GLU A 234 -11.55 2.44 10.14
CA GLU A 234 -11.81 1.08 10.63
C GLU A 234 -11.11 0.76 11.96
N HIS A 235 -9.99 1.43 12.26
CA HIS A 235 -9.28 1.26 13.52
C HIS A 235 -9.99 1.97 14.68
N GLU A 236 -10.72 3.06 14.40
CA GLU A 236 -11.56 3.74 15.41
C GLU A 236 -12.71 2.85 15.90
N ILE A 237 -13.17 1.90 15.07
CA ILE A 237 -14.27 0.99 15.36
C ILE A 237 -13.81 -0.19 16.24
N GLY A 238 -12.53 -0.58 16.16
CA GLY A 238 -11.93 -1.67 16.95
C GLY A 238 -11.64 -1.34 18.42
N GLY A 239 -11.74 -0.06 18.80
CA GLY A 239 -11.49 0.45 20.14
C GLY A 239 -10.98 1.89 20.09
N ARG A 240 -11.07 2.63 21.20
CA ARG A 240 -10.52 3.99 21.25
C ARG A 240 -8.98 3.90 21.21
N PRO A 241 -8.30 4.50 20.22
CA PRO A 241 -6.84 4.55 20.23
C PRO A 241 -6.35 5.28 21.49
N PRO A 242 -5.17 4.92 22.03
CA PRO A 242 -4.59 5.63 23.17
C PRO A 242 -4.42 7.12 22.83
N PRO A 243 -4.38 8.01 23.83
CA PRO A 243 -4.03 9.42 23.63
C PRO A 243 -2.76 9.56 22.79
N LEU A 244 -2.73 10.56 21.89
CA LEU A 244 -1.62 10.79 20.96
C LEU A 244 -0.24 10.80 21.64
N ASP A 245 -0.14 11.44 22.80
CA ASP A 245 1.13 11.51 23.53
C ASP A 245 1.56 10.15 24.12
N GLU A 246 0.62 9.27 24.50
CA GLU A 246 0.92 7.91 24.94
C GLU A 246 1.38 7.04 23.77
N LEU A 247 0.76 7.18 22.60
CA LEU A 247 1.21 6.52 21.37
C LEU A 247 2.64 6.93 20.99
N LEU A 248 2.94 8.23 21.05
CA LEU A 248 4.27 8.75 20.74
C LEU A 248 5.32 8.29 21.76
N GLN A 249 4.97 8.24 23.05
CA GLN A 249 5.87 7.68 24.07
C GLN A 249 6.14 6.19 23.85
N ALA A 250 5.11 5.40 23.59
CA ALA A 250 5.25 3.97 23.32
C ALA A 250 6.12 3.70 22.08
N ALA A 251 5.89 4.45 20.99
CA ALA A 251 6.72 4.39 19.79
C ALA A 251 8.18 4.79 20.09
N GLY A 252 8.39 5.84 20.89
CA GLY A 252 9.71 6.26 21.33
C GLY A 252 10.48 5.17 22.10
N HIS A 253 9.79 4.41 22.95
CA HIS A 253 10.40 3.30 23.69
C HIS A 253 10.84 2.13 22.80
N LEU A 254 10.16 1.87 21.68
CA LEU A 254 10.51 0.79 20.76
C LEU A 254 11.73 1.11 19.88
N CYS A 255 12.03 2.39 19.70
CA CYS A 255 13.11 2.89 18.84
C CYS A 255 14.36 3.35 19.61
N ALA A 256 14.37 3.20 20.94
CA ALA A 256 15.44 3.65 21.84
C ALA A 256 16.51 2.58 22.10
#